data_AF-A0A812KNK5-F1
#
_entry.id   AF-A0A812KNK5-F1
#
_cell.length_a   1.000
_cell.length_b   1.000
_cell.length_c   1.000
_cell.angle_alpha   90.00
_cell.angle_beta   90.00
_cell.angle_gamma   90.00
#
_symmetry.space_group_name_H-M   'P 1'
#
loop_
_entity.id
_entity.type
_entity.pdbx_description
1 polymer ?
#
loop_
_entity_poly.entity_id
_entity_poly.type
_entity_poly.pdbx_seq_one_letter_code
_entity_poly.pdbx_strand_id
1 'polypeptide(L)'
;MRQIQKELGIEKDEKQTLTNQFRDAIQSKEVPEDVQKVIDAELAKLNSLEPSSSEFNVCRTYLEWLTCLPWGVFTTENRDIKHAETVLDEDHYGLEDVKERILEHIAVSFLKDSTQGKIM
;
A
#
# COMPACT_ATOMS: atom_id res chain seq x y z
N MET A 1 25.38 -22.99 -23.88
CA MET A 1 24.42 -21.90 -24.23
C MET A 1 24.08 -20.98 -23.06
N ARG A 2 24.21 -21.36 -21.77
CA ARG A 2 23.94 -20.45 -20.62
C ARG A 2 25.13 -19.62 -20.12
N GLN A 3 26.37 -19.99 -20.43
CA GLN A 3 27.56 -19.22 -19.99
C GLN A 3 27.86 -17.97 -20.83
N ILE A 4 27.30 -17.83 -22.04
CA ILE A 4 27.68 -16.73 -22.96
C ILE A 4 26.86 -15.47 -22.65
N GLN A 5 25.64 -15.60 -22.12
CA GLN A 5 24.80 -14.46 -21.72
C GLN A 5 25.35 -13.73 -20.48
N LYS A 6 26.06 -14.44 -19.61
CA LYS A 6 26.67 -13.90 -18.39
C LYS A 6 27.83 -12.94 -18.68
N GLU A 7 28.49 -13.07 -19.84
CA GLU A 7 29.58 -12.18 -20.27
C GLU A 7 29.13 -10.99 -21.12
N LEU A 8 27.91 -10.99 -21.65
CA LEU A 8 27.40 -9.97 -22.58
C LEU A 8 26.72 -8.77 -21.90
N GLY A 9 26.68 -8.71 -20.57
CA GLY A 9 26.15 -7.56 -19.82
C GLY A 9 24.63 -7.42 -19.82
N ILE A 10 23.91 -8.27 -20.57
CA ILE A 10 22.44 -8.21 -20.72
C ILE A 10 21.72 -8.48 -19.39
N GLU A 11 22.14 -9.50 -18.62
CA GLU A 11 21.53 -9.79 -17.30
C GLU A 11 21.77 -8.67 -16.27
N LYS A 12 22.87 -7.91 -16.41
CA LYS A 12 23.15 -6.76 -15.53
C LYS A 12 22.23 -5.59 -15.86
N ASP A 13 21.92 -5.39 -17.13
CA ASP A 13 21.05 -4.33 -17.61
C ASP A 13 19.59 -4.52 -17.13
N GLU A 14 19.08 -5.75 -17.20
CA GLU A 14 17.71 -6.07 -16.75
C GLU A 14 17.52 -5.86 -15.24
N LYS A 15 18.49 -6.31 -14.42
CA LYS A 15 18.45 -6.10 -12.96
C LYS A 15 18.55 -4.63 -12.57
N GLN A 16 19.41 -3.89 -13.25
CA GLN A 16 19.59 -2.46 -13.00
C GLN A 16 18.31 -1.69 -13.37
N THR A 17 17.67 -2.07 -14.48
CA THR A 17 16.40 -1.50 -14.92
C THR A 17 15.29 -1.76 -13.90
N LEU A 18 15.13 -3.00 -13.42
CA LEU A 18 14.17 -3.35 -12.35
C LEU A 18 14.42 -2.57 -11.05
N THR A 19 15.67 -2.47 -10.62
CA THR A 19 16.05 -1.73 -9.42
C THR A 19 15.69 -0.25 -9.55
N ASN A 20 15.95 0.36 -10.71
CA ASN A 20 15.62 1.76 -10.96
C ASN A 20 14.10 1.98 -10.97
N GLN A 21 13.32 1.08 -11.59
CA GLN A 21 11.85 1.14 -11.58
C GLN A 21 11.27 1.18 -10.16
N PHE A 22 11.76 0.32 -9.26
CA PHE A 22 11.29 0.32 -7.87
C PHE A 22 11.70 1.58 -7.11
N ARG A 23 12.90 2.11 -7.35
CA ARG A 23 13.33 3.38 -6.76
C ARG A 23 12.46 4.54 -7.22
N ASP A 24 12.20 4.63 -8.53
CA ASP A 24 11.37 5.69 -9.11
C ASP A 24 9.94 5.62 -8.57
N ALA A 25 9.38 4.42 -8.40
CA ALA A 25 8.03 4.20 -7.86
C ALA A 25 7.88 4.61 -6.39
N ILE A 26 8.96 4.57 -5.61
CA ILE A 26 8.98 4.95 -4.20
C ILE A 26 9.34 6.42 -4.01
N GLN A 27 10.20 6.98 -4.87
CA GLN A 27 10.68 8.35 -4.74
C GLN A 27 9.55 9.38 -4.73
N SER A 28 8.43 9.09 -5.39
CA SER A 28 7.25 9.96 -5.41
C SER A 28 6.33 9.82 -4.17
N LYS A 29 6.65 8.95 -3.21
CA LYS A 29 5.79 8.62 -2.06
C LYS A 29 6.46 8.97 -0.73
N GLU A 30 5.68 9.36 0.27
CA GLU A 30 6.19 9.57 1.63
C GLU A 30 6.22 8.23 2.37
N VAL A 31 7.31 7.49 2.19
CA VAL A 31 7.53 6.20 2.84
C VAL A 31 8.14 6.42 4.23
N PRO A 32 7.60 5.81 5.31
CA PRO A 32 8.20 5.85 6.63
C PRO A 32 9.62 5.30 6.64
N GLU A 33 10.50 5.85 7.48
CA GLU A 33 11.93 5.51 7.53
C GLU A 33 12.18 3.99 7.73
N ASP A 34 11.40 3.35 8.60
CA ASP A 34 11.53 1.92 8.88
C ASP A 34 11.18 1.07 7.65
N VAL A 35 10.19 1.48 6.86
CA VAL A 35 9.79 0.81 5.63
C VAL A 35 10.83 1.04 4.54
N GLN A 36 11.37 2.25 4.43
CA GLN A 36 12.44 2.59 3.49
C GLN A 36 13.68 1.70 3.72
N LYS A 37 14.08 1.49 4.99
CA LYS A 37 15.19 0.58 5.35
C LYS A 37 14.95 -0.85 4.87
N VAL A 38 13.73 -1.35 5.00
CA VAL A 38 13.36 -2.71 4.54
C VAL A 38 13.42 -2.81 3.02
N ILE A 39 12.89 -1.81 2.31
CA ILE A 39 12.94 -1.74 0.85
C ILE A 39 14.39 -1.73 0.38
N ASP A 40 15.25 -0.88 0.96
CA ASP A 40 16.66 -0.78 0.56
C ASP A 40 17.41 -2.09 0.80
N ALA A 41 17.13 -2.78 1.91
CA ALA A 41 17.70 -4.10 2.20
C ALA A 41 17.24 -5.16 1.18
N GLU A 42 15.97 -5.17 0.79
CA GLU A 42 15.44 -6.09 -0.21
C GLU A 42 15.92 -5.76 -1.63
N LEU A 43 16.12 -4.48 -1.98
CA LEU A 43 16.75 -4.07 -3.24
C LEU A 43 18.23 -4.50 -3.30
N ALA A 44 18.97 -4.40 -2.20
CA ALA A 44 20.33 -4.91 -2.12
C ALA A 44 20.37 -6.43 -2.30
N LYS A 45 19.43 -7.15 -1.67
CA LYS A 45 19.29 -8.59 -1.83
C LYS A 45 18.95 -8.96 -3.27
N LEU A 46 17.98 -8.29 -3.91
CA LEU A 46 17.59 -8.50 -5.30
C LEU A 46 18.77 -8.37 -6.27
N ASN A 47 19.65 -7.38 -6.05
CA ASN A 47 20.84 -7.19 -6.88
C ASN A 47 21.86 -8.33 -6.74
N SER A 48 21.99 -8.91 -5.54
CA SER A 48 22.89 -10.03 -5.25
C SER A 48 22.39 -11.38 -5.77
N LEU A 49 21.06 -11.58 -5.85
CA LEU A 49 20.45 -12.86 -6.25
C LEU A 49 20.54 -13.11 -7.76
N GLU A 50 20.71 -14.35 -8.18
CA GLU A 50 20.64 -14.71 -9.61
C GLU A 50 19.19 -14.66 -10.12
N PRO A 51 18.90 -14.12 -11.33
CA PRO A 51 17.54 -14.01 -11.86
C PRO A 51 16.80 -15.34 -11.99
N SER A 52 17.55 -16.44 -12.14
CA SER A 52 17.00 -17.79 -12.24
C SER A 52 16.64 -18.42 -10.89
N SER A 53 16.96 -17.78 -9.75
CA SER A 53 16.60 -18.30 -8.43
C SER A 53 15.12 -18.08 -8.12
N SER A 54 14.49 -19.05 -7.45
CA SER A 54 13.16 -18.90 -6.86
C SER A 54 13.10 -17.73 -5.86
N GLU A 55 14.21 -17.43 -5.18
CA GLU A 55 14.28 -16.33 -4.20
C GLU A 55 14.24 -14.96 -4.88
N PHE A 56 14.74 -14.85 -6.11
CA PHE A 56 14.69 -13.60 -6.88
C PHE A 56 13.23 -13.20 -7.18
N ASN A 57 12.41 -14.17 -7.60
CA ASN A 57 10.98 -13.92 -7.84
C ASN A 57 10.22 -13.55 -6.57
N VAL A 58 10.56 -14.16 -5.43
CA VAL A 58 9.94 -13.82 -4.14
C VAL A 58 10.31 -12.39 -3.73
N CYS A 59 11.60 -12.01 -3.77
CA CYS A 59 12.05 -10.66 -3.44
C CYS A 59 11.42 -9.61 -4.37
N ARG A 60 11.38 -9.90 -5.69
CA ARG A 60 10.72 -9.03 -6.66
C ARG A 60 9.25 -8.81 -6.33
N THR A 61 8.50 -9.89 -6.08
CA THR A 61 7.07 -9.81 -5.76
C THR A 61 6.85 -9.02 -4.47
N TYR A 62 7.70 -9.22 -3.47
CA TYR A 62 7.61 -8.48 -2.22
C TYR A 62 7.87 -6.97 -2.41
N LEU A 63 8.88 -6.60 -3.20
CA LEU A 63 9.14 -5.21 -3.57
C LEU A 63 8.00 -4.60 -4.41
N GLU A 64 7.39 -5.36 -5.33
CA GLU A 64 6.19 -4.92 -6.06
C GLU A 64 5.04 -4.59 -5.10
N TRP A 65 4.81 -5.41 -4.08
CA TRP A 65 3.77 -5.15 -3.08
C TRP A 65 4.08 -3.89 -2.26
N LEU A 66 5.31 -3.77 -1.76
CA LEU A 66 5.74 -2.60 -0.97
C LEU A 66 5.65 -1.31 -1.79
N THR A 67 6.03 -1.35 -3.07
CA THR A 67 6.01 -0.17 -3.95
C THR A 67 4.61 0.19 -4.43
N CYS A 68 3.66 -0.76 -4.48
CA CYS A 68 2.27 -0.50 -4.87
C CYS A 68 1.50 0.30 -3.81
N LEU A 69 1.82 0.12 -2.52
CA LEU A 69 1.09 0.74 -1.43
C LEU A 69 1.10 2.28 -1.49
N PRO A 70 -0.03 2.95 -1.19
CA PRO A 70 -0.16 4.40 -1.29
C PRO A 70 0.43 5.11 -0.06
N TRP A 71 1.74 4.94 0.17
CA TRP A 71 2.45 5.57 1.28
C TRP A 71 2.31 7.09 1.26
N GLY A 72 1.93 7.68 2.40
CA GLY A 72 1.71 9.12 2.53
C GLY A 72 0.43 9.64 1.88
N VAL A 73 -0.34 8.79 1.19
CA VAL A 73 -1.60 9.20 0.56
C VAL A 73 -2.74 8.84 1.50
N PHE A 74 -3.32 9.86 2.10
CA PHE A 74 -4.50 9.76 2.95
C PHE A 74 -5.66 10.46 2.28
N THR A 75 -6.85 9.87 2.37
CA THR A 75 -8.08 10.55 1.98
C THR A 75 -8.46 11.56 3.05
N THR A 76 -8.97 12.73 2.64
CA THR A 76 -9.58 13.67 3.57
C THR A 76 -10.83 13.05 4.18
N GLU A 77 -10.87 12.91 5.51
CA GLU A 77 -12.06 12.46 6.20
C GLU A 77 -13.17 13.52 6.14
N ASN A 78 -14.38 13.11 5.77
CA ASN A 78 -15.57 13.95 5.90
C ASN A 78 -16.23 13.68 7.25
N ARG A 79 -16.25 14.69 8.13
CA ARG A 79 -16.78 14.60 9.50
C ARG A 79 -18.17 15.23 9.67
N ASP A 80 -18.99 15.19 8.63
CA ASP A 80 -20.35 15.75 8.66
C ASP A 80 -21.41 14.67 8.91
N ILE A 81 -21.95 14.65 10.14
CA ILE A 81 -23.03 13.75 10.54
C ILE A 81 -24.33 14.06 9.79
N LYS A 82 -24.63 15.33 9.51
CA LYS A 82 -25.87 15.71 8.80
C LYS A 82 -25.84 15.26 7.36
N HIS A 83 -24.66 15.33 6.74
CA HIS A 83 -24.45 14.78 5.42
C HIS A 83 -24.64 13.26 5.42
N ALA A 84 -24.11 12.55 6.42
CA ALA A 84 -24.30 11.11 6.56
C ALA A 84 -25.78 10.71 6.73
N GLU A 85 -26.54 11.45 7.55
CA GLU A 85 -27.99 11.25 7.73
C GLU A 85 -28.75 11.42 6.41
N THR A 86 -28.47 12.49 5.68
CA THR A 86 -29.12 12.77 4.38
C THR A 86 -28.86 11.64 3.38
N VAL A 87 -27.61 11.18 3.25
CA VAL A 87 -27.24 10.09 2.33
C VAL A 87 -27.89 8.77 2.74
N LEU A 88 -27.95 8.46 4.05
CA LEU A 88 -28.60 7.25 4.54
C LEU A 88 -30.10 7.25 4.25
N ASP A 89 -30.76 8.41 4.34
CA ASP A 89 -32.18 8.58 4.03
C ASP A 89 -32.48 8.54 2.53
N GLU A 90 -31.59 9.06 1.68
CA GLU A 90 -31.72 9.00 0.22
C GLU A 90 -31.50 7.59 -0.33
N ASP A 91 -30.46 6.88 0.14
CA ASP A 91 -30.08 5.56 -0.38
C ASP A 91 -30.90 4.41 0.21
N HIS A 92 -31.49 4.60 1.40
CA HIS A 92 -32.22 3.55 2.11
C HIS A 92 -33.55 4.07 2.66
N TYR A 93 -34.67 3.48 2.24
CA TYR A 93 -35.99 3.81 2.79
C TYR A 93 -36.26 3.04 4.09
N GLY A 94 -36.64 3.73 5.17
CA GLY A 94 -36.91 3.15 6.49
C GLY A 94 -35.64 2.86 7.30
N LEU A 95 -35.62 1.74 8.05
CA LEU A 95 -34.48 1.30 8.88
C LEU A 95 -34.04 2.33 9.93
N GLU A 96 -34.98 3.06 10.54
CA GLU A 96 -34.70 4.12 11.53
C GLU A 96 -33.77 3.64 12.65
N ASP A 97 -34.09 2.52 13.30
CA ASP A 97 -33.26 1.93 14.36
C ASP A 97 -31.83 1.60 13.92
N VAL A 98 -31.62 1.21 12.65
CA VAL A 98 -30.30 0.84 12.13
C VAL A 98 -29.52 2.09 11.75
N LYS A 99 -30.18 3.07 11.14
CA LYS A 99 -29.57 4.37 10.78
C LYS A 99 -29.14 5.12 12.02
N GLU A 100 -29.96 5.14 13.07
CA GLU A 100 -29.62 5.77 14.34
C GLU A 100 -28.34 5.14 14.93
N ARG A 101 -28.21 3.81 14.92
CA ARG A 101 -26.99 3.13 15.39
C ARG A 101 -25.76 3.43 14.53
N ILE A 102 -25.91 3.55 13.22
CA ILE A 102 -24.80 3.93 12.33
C ILE A 102 -24.35 5.35 12.63
N LEU A 103 -25.29 6.29 12.79
CA LEU A 103 -25.01 7.68 13.13
C LEU A 103 -24.36 7.80 14.51
N GLU A 104 -24.82 7.05 15.51
CA GLU A 104 -24.18 6.97 16.82
C GLU A 104 -22.73 6.48 16.72
N HIS A 105 -22.47 5.44 15.93
CA HIS A 105 -21.13 4.90 15.73
C HIS A 105 -20.21 5.93 15.07
N ILE A 106 -20.69 6.60 14.03
CA ILE A 106 -19.98 7.67 13.33
C ILE A 106 -19.68 8.84 14.30
N ALA A 107 -20.66 9.24 15.13
CA ALA A 107 -20.50 10.30 16.12
C ALA A 107 -19.45 9.96 17.19
N VAL A 108 -19.47 8.73 17.71
CA VAL A 108 -18.44 8.24 18.66
C VAL A 108 -17.07 8.16 18.01
N SER A 109 -17.01 7.75 16.75
CA SER A 109 -15.77 7.72 15.96
C SER A 109 -15.17 9.11 15.79
N PHE A 110 -15.99 10.13 15.50
CA PHE A 110 -15.54 11.52 15.40
C PHE A 110 -15.05 12.09 16.74
N LEU A 111 -15.66 11.68 17.87
CA LEU A 111 -15.25 12.14 19.19
C LEU A 111 -13.91 11.55 19.65
N LYS A 112 -13.58 10.33 19.23
CA LYS A 112 -12.40 9.59 19.71
C LYS A 112 -11.12 9.83 18.90
N ASP A 113 -11.19 10.52 17.75
CA ASP A 113 -10.05 10.76 16.83
C ASP A 113 -9.28 9.48 16.44
N SER A 114 -9.88 8.31 16.69
CA SER A 114 -9.32 6.99 16.52
C SER A 114 -10.48 5.99 16.42
N THR A 115 -10.70 5.49 15.21
CA THR A 115 -11.58 4.37 14.89
C THR A 115 -11.01 3.08 15.47
N GLN A 116 -11.08 2.88 16.79
CA GLN A 116 -11.03 1.53 17.31
C GLN A 116 -12.38 0.88 16.99
N GLY A 117 -12.43 0.22 15.83
CA GLY A 117 -13.55 -0.59 15.40
C GLY A 117 -13.88 -1.63 16.45
N LYS A 118 -14.84 -1.30 17.32
CA LYS A 118 -15.50 -2.25 18.20
C LYS A 118 -16.98 -2.17 17.90
N ILE A 119 -17.39 -2.96 16.91
CA ILE A 119 -18.78 -3.31 16.68
C ILE A 119 -19.08 -4.40 17.73
N MET A 120 -19.88 -4.07 18.74
CA MET A 120 -20.52 -5.02 19.65
C MET A 120 -22.00 -4.68 19.74
#